data_AF-A0A3A8ARE4-F1
#
_entry.id   AF-A0A3A8ARE4-F1
#
_cell.length_a   1.000
_cell.length_b   1.000
_cell.length_c   1.000
_cell.angle_alpha   90.00
_cell.angle_beta   90.00
_cell.angle_gamma   90.00
#
_symmetry.space_group_name_H-M   'P 1'
#
loop_
_entity.id
_entity.type
_entity.pdbx_description
1 polymer ?
#
loop_
_entity_poly.entity_id
_entity_poly.type
_entity_poly.pdbx_seq_one_letter_code
_entity_poly.pdbx_strand_id
1 'polypeptide(L)'
;MREDASDPLTEFLAWCLDIESTLGTGSAYEYEITTSPFSNSHGLDAGQLGRVADVFDANYGTLDDTDGIQAAGFQVALWNALYDTDTDAGNGAFKVLSAAAGIVTQANAYLTAAAGYTGGKQFNLTFYESTETNPKRQNLVSATPVPLPAAGFLLLGGLGGLVALRRRKRAA
;
A
#
# COMPACT_ATOMS: atom_id res chain seq x y z
N MET A 1 1.17 -17.82 -13.57
CA MET A 1 1.97 -17.80 -14.81
C MET A 1 2.20 -16.33 -15.08
N ARG A 2 3.36 -15.79 -14.69
CA ARG A 2 3.74 -14.41 -14.97
C ARG A 2 4.57 -14.47 -16.25
N GLU A 3 4.01 -13.99 -17.35
CA GLU A 3 4.81 -13.60 -18.51
C GLU A 3 5.17 -12.12 -18.30
N ASP A 4 6.44 -11.91 -18.00
CA ASP A 4 7.27 -10.77 -18.39
C ASP A 4 6.54 -9.43 -18.59
N ALA A 5 6.48 -8.63 -17.52
CA ALA A 5 5.93 -7.28 -17.52
C ALA A 5 6.71 -6.36 -18.50
N SER A 6 6.16 -6.16 -19.70
CA SER A 6 6.74 -5.29 -20.73
C SER A 6 6.25 -3.84 -20.70
N ASP A 7 5.44 -3.43 -19.72
CA ASP A 7 5.13 -2.00 -19.47
C ASP A 7 4.75 -1.76 -17.98
N PRO A 8 5.54 -0.97 -17.22
CA PRO A 8 5.24 -0.66 -15.82
C PRO A 8 3.98 0.20 -15.62
N LEU A 9 3.34 0.65 -16.71
CA LEU A 9 2.07 1.36 -16.67
C LEU A 9 0.84 0.45 -16.91
N THR A 10 1.03 -0.82 -17.28
CA THR A 10 -0.09 -1.75 -17.53
C THR A 10 -0.22 -2.87 -16.51
N GLU A 11 0.83 -3.14 -15.72
CA GLU A 11 0.81 -4.17 -14.67
C GLU A 11 1.40 -3.65 -13.36
N PHE A 12 0.66 -3.86 -12.26
CA PHE A 12 1.08 -3.44 -10.92
C PHE A 12 0.70 -4.49 -9.88
N LEU A 13 1.38 -4.46 -8.72
CA LEU A 13 1.02 -5.27 -7.56
C LEU A 13 -0.17 -4.63 -6.85
N ALA A 14 -1.18 -5.43 -6.53
CA ALA A 14 -2.33 -5.01 -5.76
C ALA A 14 -2.65 -6.00 -4.65
N TRP A 15 -3.26 -5.48 -3.58
CA TRP A 15 -3.61 -6.21 -2.36
C TRP A 15 -5.11 -6.22 -2.19
N CYS A 16 -5.65 -7.34 -1.70
CA CYS A 16 -7.08 -7.49 -1.51
C CYS A 16 -7.50 -6.82 -0.21
N LEU A 17 -8.56 -6.01 -0.24
CA LEU A 17 -9.06 -5.35 0.97
C LEU A 17 -10.39 -5.95 1.44
N ASP A 18 -11.22 -6.45 0.53
CA ASP A 18 -12.59 -6.86 0.85
C ASP A 18 -12.68 -8.38 1.09
N ILE A 19 -12.42 -8.80 2.32
CA ILE A 19 -12.32 -10.23 2.67
C ILE A 19 -13.65 -10.99 2.54
N GLU A 20 -14.78 -10.27 2.62
CA GLU A 20 -16.12 -10.85 2.52
C GLU A 20 -16.51 -11.21 1.07
N SER A 21 -15.70 -10.78 0.10
CA SER A 21 -15.92 -10.97 -1.33
C SER A 21 -15.08 -12.10 -1.91
N THR A 22 -15.47 -12.57 -3.10
CA THR A 22 -14.80 -13.71 -3.73
C THR A 22 -13.48 -13.26 -4.35
N LEU A 23 -12.41 -14.04 -4.16
CA LEU A 23 -11.14 -13.79 -4.85
C LEU A 23 -11.31 -14.00 -6.37
N GLY A 24 -10.86 -13.04 -7.16
CA GLY A 24 -10.77 -13.20 -8.62
C GLY A 24 -9.54 -14.03 -8.97
N THR A 25 -9.73 -15.27 -9.45
CA THR A 25 -8.61 -16.10 -9.92
C THR A 25 -8.92 -16.72 -11.28
N GLY A 26 -7.89 -16.93 -12.11
CA GLY A 26 -8.00 -17.69 -13.36
C GLY A 26 -8.66 -16.97 -14.54
N SER A 27 -9.14 -15.74 -14.35
CA SER A 27 -9.76 -14.90 -15.39
C SER A 27 -9.39 -13.44 -15.22
N ALA A 28 -9.59 -12.64 -16.27
CA ALA A 28 -9.59 -11.18 -16.17
C ALA A 28 -10.90 -10.71 -15.52
N TYR A 29 -10.80 -9.68 -14.68
CA TYR A 29 -11.93 -9.03 -14.02
C TYR A 29 -11.77 -7.52 -14.13
N GLU A 30 -12.89 -6.83 -14.28
CA GLU A 30 -12.91 -5.38 -14.46
C GLU A 30 -12.98 -4.65 -13.12
N TYR A 31 -12.23 -3.55 -13.04
CA TYR A 31 -12.11 -2.72 -11.84
C TYR A 31 -12.14 -1.23 -12.20
N GLU A 32 -12.74 -0.43 -11.32
CA GLU A 32 -12.76 1.03 -11.44
C GLU A 32 -11.95 1.68 -10.32
N ILE A 33 -11.20 2.73 -10.67
CA ILE A 33 -10.48 3.55 -9.68
C ILE A 33 -11.49 4.42 -8.95
N THR A 34 -11.40 4.44 -7.61
CA THR A 34 -12.30 5.23 -6.76
C THR A 34 -11.54 6.03 -5.71
N THR A 35 -12.14 7.14 -5.29
CA THR A 35 -11.73 7.93 -4.12
C THR A 35 -12.59 7.64 -2.88
N SER A 36 -13.66 6.85 -3.03
CA SER A 36 -14.57 6.42 -1.98
C SER A 36 -14.56 4.89 -1.92
N PRO A 37 -13.48 4.26 -1.44
CA PRO A 37 -13.35 2.81 -1.44
C PRO A 37 -14.48 2.13 -0.65
N PHE A 38 -14.87 0.96 -1.15
CA PHE A 38 -15.98 0.13 -0.69
C PHE A 38 -17.35 0.78 -0.88
N SER A 39 -17.49 1.75 -1.78
CA SER A 39 -18.79 2.32 -2.18
C SER A 39 -19.73 1.26 -2.75
N ASN A 40 -19.19 0.21 -3.37
CA ASN A 40 -19.92 -0.97 -3.83
C ASN A 40 -20.24 -2.01 -2.71
N SER A 41 -20.07 -1.65 -1.43
CA SER A 41 -20.38 -2.54 -0.29
C SER A 41 -20.83 -1.78 0.97
N HIS A 42 -19.95 -1.60 1.96
CA HIS A 42 -20.26 -0.97 3.25
C HIS A 42 -19.53 0.36 3.49
N GLY A 43 -18.65 0.77 2.56
CA GLY A 43 -17.77 1.93 2.70
C GLY A 43 -16.68 1.74 3.75
N LEU A 44 -15.58 2.49 3.62
CA LEU A 44 -14.54 2.56 4.66
C LEU A 44 -14.59 3.91 5.37
N ASP A 45 -14.44 3.89 6.69
CA ASP A 45 -14.28 5.11 7.48
C ASP A 45 -12.83 5.64 7.44
N ALA A 46 -12.65 6.88 7.91
CA ALA A 46 -11.35 7.53 7.90
C ALA A 46 -10.31 6.84 8.80
N GLY A 47 -10.74 6.17 9.88
CA GLY A 47 -9.86 5.43 10.76
C GLY A 47 -9.33 4.15 10.11
N GLN A 48 -10.19 3.41 9.41
CA GLN A 48 -9.81 2.24 8.61
C GLN A 48 -8.82 2.63 7.51
N LEU A 49 -9.11 3.70 6.77
CA LEU A 49 -8.21 4.21 5.73
C LEU A 49 -6.87 4.68 6.28
N GLY A 50 -6.88 5.32 7.46
CA GLY A 50 -5.66 5.72 8.17
C GLY A 50 -4.79 4.52 8.51
N ARG A 51 -5.35 3.48 9.15
CA ARG A 51 -4.58 2.28 9.51
C ARG A 51 -4.02 1.55 8.29
N VAL A 52 -4.78 1.45 7.20
CA VAL A 52 -4.27 0.88 5.94
C VAL A 52 -3.09 1.70 5.42
N ALA A 53 -3.20 3.04 5.42
CA ALA A 53 -2.10 3.91 5.02
C ALA A 53 -0.85 3.72 5.89
N ASP A 54 -1.02 3.62 7.21
CA ASP A 54 0.10 3.39 8.14
C ASP A 54 0.79 2.05 7.89
N VAL A 55 0.04 0.99 7.55
CA VAL A 55 0.61 -0.32 7.16
C VAL A 55 1.49 -0.18 5.91
N PHE A 56 1.04 0.56 4.89
CA PHE A 56 1.85 0.82 3.70
C PHE A 56 3.07 1.69 4.01
N ASP A 57 2.88 2.81 4.68
CA ASP A 57 3.92 3.79 4.96
C ASP A 57 5.05 3.22 5.83
N ALA A 58 4.71 2.34 6.79
CA ALA A 58 5.70 1.73 7.67
C ALA A 58 6.47 0.57 7.02
N ASN A 59 5.87 -0.17 6.08
CA ASN A 59 6.38 -1.50 5.71
C ASN A 59 6.62 -1.71 4.21
N TYR A 60 5.87 -1.05 3.33
CA TYR A 60 5.83 -1.41 1.91
C TYR A 60 7.15 -1.16 1.17
N GLY A 61 7.95 -0.19 1.62
CA GLY A 61 9.23 0.14 1.01
C GLY A 61 10.32 -0.92 1.14
N THR A 62 10.15 -1.88 2.07
CA THR A 62 11.10 -2.97 2.32
C THR A 62 10.46 -4.35 2.20
N LEU A 63 9.21 -4.41 1.74
CA LEU A 63 8.48 -5.66 1.56
C LEU A 63 9.07 -6.46 0.39
N ASP A 64 9.37 -7.73 0.62
CA ASP A 64 9.63 -8.70 -0.44
C ASP A 64 8.33 -9.44 -0.77
N ASP A 65 7.67 -9.07 -1.87
CA ASP A 65 6.42 -9.67 -2.32
C ASP A 65 6.60 -11.06 -2.96
N THR A 66 7.85 -11.49 -3.18
CA THR A 66 8.17 -12.84 -3.66
C THR A 66 8.33 -13.85 -2.52
N ASP A 67 8.52 -13.38 -1.29
CA ASP A 67 8.51 -14.19 -0.08
C ASP A 67 7.05 -14.42 0.37
N GLY A 68 6.61 -15.69 0.33
CA GLY A 68 5.23 -16.05 0.66
C GLY A 68 4.81 -15.72 2.10
N ILE A 69 5.73 -15.69 3.07
CA ILE A 69 5.43 -15.32 4.46
C ILE A 69 5.29 -13.81 4.58
N GLN A 70 6.18 -13.04 3.93
CA GLN A 70 6.08 -11.59 3.91
C GLN A 70 4.84 -11.11 3.16
N ALA A 71 4.59 -11.62 1.96
CA ALA A 71 3.41 -11.27 1.19
C ALA A 71 2.12 -11.65 1.91
N ALA A 72 1.98 -12.89 2.41
CA ALA A 72 0.78 -13.30 3.14
C ALA A 72 0.63 -12.55 4.46
N GLY A 73 1.73 -12.30 5.18
CA GLY A 73 1.74 -11.51 6.41
C GLY A 73 1.26 -10.08 6.17
N PHE A 74 1.70 -9.46 5.07
CA PHE A 74 1.26 -8.11 4.69
C PHE A 74 -0.23 -8.08 4.32
N GLN A 75 -0.71 -9.07 3.56
CA GLN A 75 -2.12 -9.22 3.24
C GLN A 75 -3.00 -9.38 4.50
N VAL A 76 -2.55 -10.18 5.48
CA VAL A 76 -3.23 -10.35 6.77
C VAL A 76 -3.22 -9.06 7.60
N ALA A 77 -2.11 -8.33 7.63
CA ALA A 77 -2.01 -7.05 8.33
C ALA A 77 -2.99 -6.01 7.76
N LEU A 78 -3.17 -5.97 6.43
CA LEU A 78 -4.17 -5.09 5.79
C LEU A 78 -5.61 -5.45 6.22
N TRP A 79 -5.95 -6.74 6.28
CA TRP A 79 -7.26 -7.15 6.78
C TRP A 79 -7.45 -6.82 8.26
N ASN A 80 -6.44 -7.04 9.10
CA ASN A 80 -6.51 -6.62 10.50
C ASN A 80 -6.70 -5.11 10.64
N ALA A 81 -5.99 -4.30 9.85
CA ALA A 81 -6.14 -2.85 9.86
C ALA A 81 -7.56 -2.40 9.44
N LEU A 82 -8.21 -3.14 8.54
CA LEU A 82 -9.58 -2.83 8.08
C LEU A 82 -10.66 -3.30 9.05
N TYR A 83 -10.57 -4.53 9.51
CA TYR A 83 -11.64 -5.22 10.24
C TYR A 83 -11.39 -5.30 11.75
N ASP A 84 -10.25 -4.80 12.21
CA ASP A 84 -9.90 -4.63 13.61
C ASP A 84 -9.14 -3.30 13.83
N THR A 85 -8.79 -3.06 15.09
CA THR A 85 -8.05 -1.89 15.57
C THR A 85 -6.83 -2.25 16.41
N ASP A 86 -6.66 -3.52 16.80
CA ASP A 86 -5.49 -3.97 17.53
C ASP A 86 -4.31 -4.29 16.58
N THR A 87 -3.24 -4.85 17.16
CA THR A 87 -2.02 -5.24 16.43
C THR A 87 -1.78 -6.75 16.48
N ASP A 88 -2.83 -7.53 16.74
CA ASP A 88 -2.75 -8.98 16.91
C ASP A 88 -3.73 -9.73 15.99
N ALA A 89 -3.23 -10.13 14.82
CA ALA A 89 -3.99 -10.93 13.86
C ALA A 89 -4.33 -12.35 14.34
N GLY A 90 -3.90 -12.76 15.55
CA GLY A 90 -4.31 -14.02 16.18
C GLY A 90 -5.56 -13.91 17.05
N ASN A 91 -6.05 -12.69 17.33
CA ASN A 91 -7.14 -12.43 18.24
C ASN A 91 -8.00 -11.25 17.77
N GLY A 92 -9.06 -10.88 18.49
CA GLY A 92 -9.89 -9.74 18.13
C GLY A 92 -11.12 -10.09 17.29
N ALA A 93 -11.69 -9.05 16.68
CA ALA A 93 -12.80 -9.11 15.74
C ALA A 93 -12.37 -9.74 14.41
N PHE A 94 -11.22 -9.34 13.87
CA PHE A 94 -10.56 -10.08 12.80
C PHE A 94 -9.47 -10.96 13.38
N LYS A 95 -9.49 -12.27 13.05
CA LYS A 95 -8.42 -13.17 13.47
C LYS A 95 -8.20 -14.30 12.49
N VAL A 96 -6.93 -14.65 12.33
CA VAL A 96 -6.49 -15.80 11.57
C VAL A 96 -6.71 -17.06 12.39
N LEU A 97 -7.62 -17.92 11.93
CA LEU A 97 -7.90 -19.20 12.59
C LEU A 97 -6.92 -20.31 12.20
N SER A 98 -6.35 -20.22 11.01
CA SER A 98 -5.40 -21.19 10.47
C SER A 98 -4.56 -20.56 9.37
N ALA A 99 -3.24 -20.63 9.49
CA ALA A 99 -2.29 -20.19 8.47
C ALA A 99 -0.99 -21.01 8.59
N ALA A 100 -0.13 -20.93 7.56
CA ALA A 100 1.21 -21.48 7.65
C ALA A 100 2.00 -20.81 8.79
N ALA A 101 2.95 -21.56 9.36
CA ALA A 101 3.80 -21.06 10.43
C ALA A 101 4.52 -19.77 9.99
N GLY A 102 4.53 -18.75 10.86
CA GLY A 102 5.20 -17.47 10.61
C GLY A 102 4.33 -16.37 10.00
N ILE A 103 3.21 -16.68 9.34
CA ILE A 103 2.34 -15.65 8.73
C ILE A 103 1.76 -14.70 9.77
N VAL A 104 1.17 -15.23 10.84
CA VAL A 104 0.59 -14.40 11.93
C VAL A 104 1.68 -13.59 12.62
N THR A 105 2.85 -14.18 12.85
CA THR A 105 4.01 -13.47 13.43
C THR A 105 4.45 -12.31 12.54
N GLN A 106 4.53 -12.53 11.23
CA GLN A 106 4.90 -11.51 10.26
C GLN A 106 3.85 -10.40 10.14
N ALA A 107 2.56 -10.76 10.15
CA ALA A 107 1.46 -9.79 10.18
C ALA A 107 1.52 -8.91 11.43
N ASN A 108 1.70 -9.50 12.62
CA ASN A 108 1.81 -8.77 13.88
C ASN A 108 3.05 -7.84 13.90
N ALA A 109 4.14 -8.23 13.24
CA ALA A 109 5.30 -7.36 13.06
C ALA A 109 4.97 -6.12 12.21
N TYR A 110 4.27 -6.30 11.08
CA TYR A 110 3.82 -5.17 10.24
C TYR A 110 2.82 -4.26 10.96
N LEU A 111 1.89 -4.84 11.72
CA LEU A 111 0.92 -4.08 12.52
C LEU A 111 1.60 -3.28 13.63
N THR A 112 2.59 -3.87 14.31
CA THR A 112 3.39 -3.18 15.33
C THR A 112 4.18 -2.02 14.73
N ALA A 113 4.81 -2.23 13.56
CA ALA A 113 5.54 -1.19 12.85
C ALA A 113 4.60 -0.04 12.41
N ALA A 114 3.40 -0.37 11.92
CA ALA A 114 2.38 0.60 11.55
C ALA A 114 1.90 1.42 12.76
N ALA A 115 1.58 0.76 13.88
CA ALA A 115 1.14 1.44 15.10
C ALA A 115 2.22 2.36 15.71
N GLY A 116 3.50 2.03 15.52
CA GLY A 116 4.64 2.85 15.93
C GLY A 116 5.09 3.87 14.88
N TYR A 117 4.44 3.92 13.71
CA TYR A 117 4.88 4.75 12.60
C TYR A 117 4.64 6.23 12.90
N THR A 118 5.72 7.02 12.85
CA THR A 118 5.69 8.47 13.10
C THR A 118 6.26 9.27 11.93
N GLY A 119 6.62 8.58 10.84
CA GLY A 119 7.07 9.22 9.61
C GLY A 119 5.94 9.92 8.88
N GLY A 120 6.29 10.75 7.90
CA GLY A 120 5.31 11.31 6.97
C GLY A 120 4.84 10.27 5.95
N LYS A 121 3.80 10.61 5.18
CA LYS A 121 3.28 9.79 4.09
C LYS A 121 4.39 9.38 3.10
N GLN A 122 4.57 8.08 2.88
CA GLN A 122 5.56 7.51 1.96
C GLN A 122 4.93 7.00 0.66
N PHE A 123 3.66 6.59 0.69
CA PHE A 123 2.99 6.01 -0.47
C PHE A 123 1.67 6.70 -0.80
N ASN A 124 1.39 6.86 -2.08
CA ASN A 124 0.05 7.16 -2.59
C ASN A 124 -0.69 5.85 -2.82
N LEU A 125 -1.85 5.70 -2.18
CA LEU A 125 -2.73 4.56 -2.39
C LEU A 125 -3.70 4.82 -3.54
N THR A 126 -3.90 3.81 -4.37
CA THR A 126 -4.95 3.79 -5.40
C THR A 126 -5.87 2.61 -5.11
N PHE A 127 -7.16 2.88 -4.98
CA PHE A 127 -8.17 1.88 -4.68
C PHE A 127 -8.93 1.49 -5.94
N TYR A 128 -9.22 0.20 -6.05
CA TYR A 128 -9.87 -0.41 -7.21
C TYR A 128 -11.10 -1.18 -6.73
N GLU A 129 -12.28 -0.80 -7.23
CA GLU A 129 -13.52 -1.49 -6.94
C GLU A 129 -13.91 -2.45 -8.06
N SER A 130 -14.25 -3.68 -7.67
CA SER A 130 -14.79 -4.66 -8.61
C SER A 130 -16.08 -4.13 -9.22
N THR A 131 -16.20 -4.18 -10.55
CA THR A 131 -17.46 -3.89 -11.25
C THR A 131 -18.36 -5.13 -11.35
N GLU A 132 -17.78 -6.31 -11.12
CA GLU A 132 -18.53 -7.58 -11.04
C GLU A 132 -19.49 -7.56 -9.85
N THR A 133 -20.71 -8.07 -10.05
CA THR A 133 -21.74 -8.13 -9.00
C THR A 133 -22.15 -9.55 -8.63
N ASN A 134 -21.84 -10.57 -9.45
CA ASN A 134 -22.27 -11.95 -9.22
C ASN A 134 -21.27 -13.03 -9.70
N PRO A 135 -20.34 -13.49 -8.84
CA PRO A 135 -20.04 -12.95 -7.51
C PRO A 135 -19.17 -11.69 -7.62
N LYS A 136 -19.40 -10.74 -6.71
CA LYS A 136 -18.53 -9.58 -6.53
C LYS A 136 -17.10 -10.03 -6.19
N ARG A 137 -16.10 -9.41 -6.82
CA ARG A 137 -14.68 -9.67 -6.52
C ARG A 137 -14.19 -8.79 -5.39
N GLN A 138 -13.13 -9.22 -4.73
CA GLN A 138 -12.49 -8.41 -3.69
C GLN A 138 -12.03 -7.07 -4.27
N ASN A 139 -12.37 -5.97 -3.60
CA ASN A 139 -11.79 -4.67 -3.89
C ASN A 139 -10.29 -4.70 -3.59
N LEU A 140 -9.51 -3.93 -4.35
CA LEU A 140 -8.05 -3.97 -4.29
C LEU A 140 -7.47 -2.60 -3.93
N VAL A 141 -6.22 -2.59 -3.49
CA VAL A 141 -5.41 -1.39 -3.32
C VAL A 141 -4.01 -1.62 -3.87
N SER A 142 -3.45 -0.60 -4.51
CA SER A 142 -2.04 -0.55 -4.89
C SER A 142 -1.40 0.69 -4.29
N ALA A 143 -0.06 0.69 -4.22
CA ALA A 143 0.72 1.76 -3.63
C ALA A 143 1.84 2.18 -4.58
N THR A 144 2.02 3.49 -4.73
CA THR A 144 3.14 4.09 -5.47
C THR A 144 3.92 5.02 -4.55
N PRO A 145 5.27 5.07 -4.61
CA PRO A 145 6.04 5.97 -3.76
C PRO A 145 5.64 7.43 -3.98
N VAL A 146 5.53 8.20 -2.88
CA VAL A 146 5.40 9.65 -2.95
C VAL A 146 6.72 10.20 -3.52
N PRO A 147 6.68 11.01 -4.60
CA PRO A 147 7.89 11.56 -5.18
C PRO A 147 8.64 12.40 -4.14
N LEU A 148 9.95 12.15 -4.01
CA LEU A 148 10.79 12.99 -3.16
C LEU A 148 10.67 14.45 -3.62
N PRO A 149 10.53 15.42 -2.69
CA PRO A 149 10.38 16.82 -3.07
C PRO A 149 11.54 17.27 -3.95
N ALA A 150 11.25 17.63 -5.20
CA ALA A 150 12.22 18.27 -6.10
C ALA A 150 12.79 19.57 -5.52
N ALA A 151 12.14 20.11 -4.47
CA ALA A 151 12.62 21.23 -3.66
C ALA A 151 14.09 21.07 -3.20
N GLY A 152 14.55 19.85 -2.91
CA GLY A 152 15.95 19.61 -2.56
C GLY A 152 16.90 19.94 -3.71
N PHE A 153 16.60 19.45 -4.92
CA PHE A 153 17.37 19.74 -6.12
C PHE A 153 17.25 21.20 -6.56
N LEU A 154 16.08 21.82 -6.39
CA LEU A 154 15.88 23.24 -6.68
C LEU A 154 16.65 24.14 -5.71
N LEU A 155 16.73 23.78 -4.43
CA LEU A 155 17.53 24.50 -3.45
C LEU A 155 19.03 24.38 -3.77
N LEU A 156 19.51 23.17 -4.05
CA LEU A 156 20.89 22.93 -4.45
C LEU A 156 21.22 23.64 -5.77
N GLY A 157 20.34 23.57 -6.76
CA GLY A 157 20.47 24.27 -8.04
C GLY A 157 20.46 25.79 -7.87
N GLY A 158 19.59 26.32 -7.01
CA GLY A 158 19.50 27.75 -6.70
C GLY A 158 20.77 28.27 -6.00
N LEU A 159 21.24 27.56 -4.97
CA LEU A 159 22.49 27.90 -4.28
C LEU A 159 23.70 27.77 -5.20
N GLY A 160 23.78 26.71 -6.00
CA GLY A 160 24.82 26.51 -7.01
C GLY A 160 24.84 27.63 -8.05
N GLY A 161 23.66 28.04 -8.53
CA GLY A 161 23.49 29.15 -9.46
C GLY A 161 23.98 30.48 -8.89
N LEU A 162 23.64 30.78 -7.63
CA LEU A 162 24.10 32.00 -6.94
C LEU A 162 25.63 32.02 -6.76
N VAL A 163 26.25 30.90 -6.41
CA VAL A 163 27.71 30.77 -6.30
C VAL A 163 28.39 30.97 -7.66
N ALA A 164 27.85 30.37 -8.73
CA ALA A 164 28.37 30.52 -10.08
C ALA A 164 28.29 31.98 -10.58
N LEU A 165 27.18 32.67 -10.31
CA LEU A 165 27.01 34.10 -10.62
C LEU A 165 28.02 34.98 -9.87
N ARG A 166 28.29 34.68 -8.60
CA ARG A 166 29.28 35.41 -7.79
C ARG A 166 30.71 35.23 -8.32
N ARG A 167 31.05 34.05 -8.85
CA ARG A 167 32.36 33.79 -9.48
C ARG A 167 32.53 34.55 -10.80
N ARG A 168 31.48 34.61 -11.64
CA ARG A 168 31.50 35.39 -12.89
C ARG A 168 31.74 36.89 -12.65
N LYS A 169 31.12 37.47 -11.62
CA LYS A 169 31.32 38.89 -11.26
C LYS A 169 32.71 39.24 -10.71
N ARG A 170 33.53 38.25 -10.34
CA ARG A 170 34.91 38.48 -9.86
C ARG A 170 35.97 38.27 -10.93
N ALA A 171 35.60 37.66 -12.07
CA ALA A 171 36.49 37.37 -13.19
C ALA A 171 36.33 38.37 -14.36
N ALA A 172 35.35 39.27 -14.26
CA ALA A 172 35.17 40.44 -15.12
C ALA A 172 35.53 41.70 -14.31
#